data_AF-A0A1D6G800-F1
#
_entry.id   AF-A0A1D6G800-F1
#
_cell.length_a   1.000
_cell.length_b   1.000
_cell.length_c   1.000
_cell.angle_alpha   90.00
_cell.angle_beta   90.00
_cell.angle_gamma   90.00
#
_symmetry.space_group_name_H-M   'P 1'
#
loop_
_entity.id
_entity.type
_entity.pdbx_description
1 polymer ?
#
loop_
_entity_poly.entity_id
_entity_poly.type
_entity_poly.pdbx_seq_one_letter_code
_entity_poly.pdbx_strand_id
1 'polypeptide(L)'
;MEKVFSEVGSKSEMLSIKLQREADNLLFNFEEPLKDYVRALQSIKATMLDRANAFRQHFDLDQERKYKELNLEKLKFMNPEKYAEAESEFRGLKADSEEATKKFEHIVRLMNEELSRFQEQKTADIGLAFHEFAKGQAKLAKDIADAWRSVLPKLEACSTS
;
A
#
# COMPACT_ATOMS: atom_id res chain seq x y z
N MET A 1 -42.78 -36.77 5.23
CA MET A 1 -41.99 -36.19 4.12
C MET A 1 -42.23 -34.68 3.96
N GLU A 2 -43.47 -34.20 3.80
CA GLU A 2 -43.80 -32.76 3.65
C GLU A 2 -43.22 -31.85 4.75
N LYS A 3 -43.40 -32.21 6.04
CA LYS A 3 -42.84 -31.45 7.18
C LYS A 3 -41.31 -31.34 7.14
N VAL A 4 -40.61 -32.37 6.66
CA VAL A 4 -39.13 -32.36 6.57
C VAL A 4 -38.69 -31.41 5.44
N PHE A 5 -39.37 -31.43 4.30
CA PHE A 5 -39.12 -30.48 3.22
C PHE A 5 -39.43 -29.02 3.62
N SER A 6 -40.48 -28.78 4.41
CA SER A 6 -40.73 -27.44 4.97
C SER A 6 -39.59 -26.96 5.87
N GLU A 7 -39.01 -27.86 6.67
CA GLU A 7 -37.87 -27.53 7.53
C GLU A 7 -36.60 -27.25 6.72
N VAL A 8 -36.32 -28.03 5.67
CA VAL A 8 -35.25 -27.74 4.69
C VAL A 8 -35.44 -26.34 4.11
N GLY A 9 -36.65 -26.02 3.63
CA GLY A 9 -36.96 -24.71 3.06
C GLY A 9 -36.72 -23.57 4.05
N SER A 10 -37.17 -23.72 5.30
CA SER A 10 -36.94 -22.73 6.35
C SER A 10 -35.44 -22.54 6.67
N LYS A 11 -34.66 -23.62 6.76
CA LYS A 11 -33.20 -23.52 6.96
C LYS A 11 -32.52 -22.85 5.77
N SER A 12 -32.91 -23.19 4.55
CA SER A 12 -32.33 -22.62 3.33
C SER A 12 -32.61 -21.11 3.23
N GLU A 13 -33.83 -20.67 3.54
CA GLU A 13 -34.19 -19.25 3.55
C GLU A 13 -33.38 -18.48 4.62
N MET A 14 -33.31 -19.03 5.83
CA MET A 14 -32.49 -18.46 6.90
C MET A 14 -31.01 -18.33 6.50
N LEU A 15 -30.44 -19.35 5.86
CA LEU A 15 -29.05 -19.31 5.37
C LEU A 15 -28.87 -18.29 4.25
N SER A 16 -29.84 -18.17 3.33
CA SER A 16 -29.85 -17.16 2.27
C SER A 16 -29.74 -15.74 2.84
N ILE A 17 -30.56 -15.42 3.84
CA ILE A 17 -30.52 -14.12 4.53
C ILE A 17 -29.17 -13.88 5.21
N LYS A 18 -28.59 -14.90 5.84
CA LYS A 18 -27.26 -14.80 6.48
C LYS A 18 -26.14 -14.57 5.45
N LEU A 19 -26.19 -15.27 4.33
CA LEU A 19 -25.25 -15.11 3.22
C LEU A 19 -25.31 -13.69 2.64
N GLN A 20 -26.51 -13.16 2.42
CA GLN A 20 -26.68 -11.79 1.93
C GLN A 20 -26.06 -10.77 2.90
N ARG A 21 -26.33 -10.91 4.20
CA ARG A 21 -25.75 -10.02 5.23
C ARG A 21 -24.23 -10.09 5.27
N GLU A 22 -23.65 -11.29 5.12
CA GLU A 22 -22.20 -11.44 5.11
C GLU A 22 -21.58 -10.86 3.84
N ALA A 23 -22.25 -10.98 2.69
CA ALA A 23 -21.82 -10.34 1.45
C ALA A 23 -21.82 -8.80 1.56
N ASP A 24 -22.86 -8.22 2.17
CA ASP A 24 -22.91 -6.78 2.43
C ASP A 24 -21.79 -6.36 3.39
N ASN A 25 -21.57 -7.11 4.47
CA ASN A 25 -20.47 -6.84 5.41
C ASN A 25 -19.10 -6.91 4.76
N LEU A 26 -18.87 -7.87 3.84
CA LEU A 26 -17.63 -7.97 3.09
C LEU A 26 -17.40 -6.72 2.22
N LEU A 27 -18.43 -6.28 1.50
CA LEU A 27 -18.35 -5.10 0.65
C LEU A 27 -17.97 -3.84 1.46
N PHE A 28 -18.64 -3.61 2.59
CA PHE A 28 -18.46 -2.36 3.34
C PHE A 28 -17.26 -2.38 4.28
N ASN A 29 -17.00 -3.49 4.96
CA ASN A 29 -16.02 -3.54 6.05
C ASN A 29 -14.68 -4.17 5.64
N PHE A 30 -14.60 -4.80 4.47
CA PHE A 30 -13.37 -5.43 3.99
C PHE A 30 -12.87 -4.85 2.66
N GLU A 31 -13.74 -4.75 1.66
CA GLU A 31 -13.31 -4.31 0.32
C GLU A 31 -12.85 -2.85 0.29
N GLU A 32 -13.61 -1.94 0.89
CA GLU A 32 -13.24 -0.50 0.91
C GLU A 32 -11.93 -0.23 1.68
N PRO A 33 -11.72 -0.75 2.91
CA PRO A 33 -10.43 -0.64 3.60
C PRO A 33 -9.25 -1.22 2.79
N LEU A 34 -9.47 -2.34 2.10
CA LEU A 34 -8.44 -2.96 1.26
C LEU A 34 -8.08 -2.07 0.07
N LYS A 35 -9.07 -1.47 -0.61
CA LYS A 35 -8.83 -0.51 -1.70
C LYS A 35 -8.02 0.69 -1.21
N ASP A 36 -8.37 1.24 -0.05
CA ASP A 36 -7.64 2.37 0.54
C ASP A 36 -6.21 2.02 0.95
N TYR A 37 -5.98 0.78 1.39
CA TYR A 37 -4.64 0.27 1.64
C TYR A 37 -3.81 0.18 0.34
N VAL A 38 -4.40 -0.36 -0.74
CA VAL A 38 -3.75 -0.46 -2.05
C VAL A 38 -3.42 0.93 -2.61
N ARG A 39 -4.34 1.90 -2.54
CA ARG A 39 -4.08 3.29 -2.97
C ARG A 39 -2.90 3.92 -2.23
N ALA A 40 -2.82 3.71 -0.92
CA ALA A 40 -1.70 4.21 -0.12
C ALA A 40 -0.37 3.54 -0.49
N LEU A 41 -0.35 2.23 -0.75
CA LEU A 41 0.85 1.54 -1.25
C LEU A 41 1.31 2.08 -2.60
N GLN A 42 0.37 2.37 -3.51
CA GLN A 42 0.68 2.98 -4.81
C GLN A 42 1.29 4.38 -4.66
N SER A 43 0.75 5.19 -3.74
CA SER A 43 1.29 6.52 -3.42
C SER A 43 2.72 6.42 -2.88
N ILE A 44 2.99 5.53 -1.93
CA ILE A 44 4.35 5.30 -1.39
C ILE A 44 5.30 4.88 -2.51
N LYS A 45 4.86 3.96 -3.39
CA LYS A 45 5.66 3.52 -4.55
C LYS A 45 6.01 4.69 -5.48
N ALA A 46 5.07 5.59 -5.74
CA ALA A 46 5.32 6.79 -6.54
C ALA A 46 6.37 7.70 -5.88
N THR A 47 6.25 7.96 -4.57
CA THR A 47 7.24 8.76 -3.83
C THR A 47 8.63 8.10 -3.82
N MET A 48 8.72 6.77 -3.76
CA MET A 48 10.01 6.08 -3.87
C MET A 48 10.66 6.26 -5.25
N LEU A 49 9.85 6.33 -6.32
CA LEU A 49 10.34 6.64 -7.66
C LEU A 49 10.84 8.09 -7.74
N ASP A 50 10.10 9.04 -7.17
CA ASP A 50 10.52 10.45 -7.10
C ASP A 50 11.84 10.59 -6.33
N ARG A 51 12.01 9.86 -5.23
CA ARG A 51 13.26 9.80 -4.47
C ARG A 51 14.40 9.24 -5.31
N ALA A 52 14.17 8.17 -6.08
CA ALA A 52 15.20 7.58 -6.93
C ALA A 52 15.65 8.55 -8.04
N ASN A 53 14.71 9.28 -8.63
CA ASN A 53 15.00 10.31 -9.63
C ASN A 53 15.77 11.50 -9.02
N ALA A 54 15.32 11.98 -7.85
CA ALA A 54 16.01 13.05 -7.13
C ALA A 54 17.43 12.65 -6.71
N PHE A 55 17.61 11.41 -6.24
CA PHE A 55 18.92 10.87 -5.91
C PHE A 55 19.86 10.86 -7.12
N ARG A 56 19.37 10.39 -8.29
CA ARG A 56 20.16 10.38 -9.52
C ARG A 56 20.60 11.79 -9.91
N GLN A 57 19.67 12.75 -9.93
CA GLN A 57 19.97 14.15 -10.27
C GLN A 57 20.97 14.76 -9.29
N HIS A 58 20.77 14.56 -7.98
CA HIS A 58 21.70 15.01 -6.94
C HIS A 58 23.09 14.40 -7.14
N PHE A 59 23.18 13.09 -7.37
CA PHE A 59 24.43 12.38 -7.56
C PHE A 59 25.18 12.86 -8.79
N ASP A 60 24.50 12.99 -9.93
CA ASP A 60 25.10 13.42 -11.20
C ASP A 60 25.67 14.84 -11.07
N LEU A 61 24.89 15.79 -10.52
CA LEU A 61 25.33 17.17 -10.33
C LEU A 61 26.47 17.30 -9.30
N ASP A 62 26.45 16.52 -8.21
CA ASP A 62 27.55 16.53 -7.24
C ASP A 62 28.86 15.98 -7.84
N GLN A 63 28.79 14.93 -8.67
CA GLN A 63 29.97 14.43 -9.40
C GLN A 63 30.50 15.45 -10.40
N GLU A 64 29.60 16.08 -11.18
CA GLU A 64 29.99 17.12 -12.14
C GLU A 64 30.61 18.32 -11.43
N ARG A 65 30.01 18.77 -10.31
CA ARG A 65 30.52 19.86 -9.47
C ARG A 65 31.93 19.55 -8.98
N LYS A 66 32.16 18.36 -8.40
CA LYS A 66 33.48 17.94 -7.90
C LYS A 66 34.52 17.88 -9.01
N TYR A 67 34.15 17.38 -10.18
CA TYR A 67 35.04 17.33 -11.35
C TYR A 67 35.41 18.73 -11.85
N LYS A 68 34.42 19.63 -11.96
CA LYS A 68 34.62 21.00 -12.42
C LYS A 68 35.41 21.84 -11.41
N GLU A 69 35.23 21.60 -10.11
CA GLU A 69 36.01 22.20 -9.02
C GLU A 69 37.52 21.88 -9.15
N LEU A 70 37.87 20.62 -9.33
CA LEU A 70 39.27 20.18 -9.55
C LEU A 70 39.89 20.79 -10.81
N ASN A 71 39.13 20.92 -11.88
CA ASN A 71 39.61 21.52 -13.12
C ASN A 71 39.77 23.04 -13.02
N LEU A 72 38.88 23.71 -12.28
CA LEU A 72 38.95 25.16 -12.04
C LEU A 72 40.21 25.52 -11.24
N GLU A 73 40.55 24.72 -10.22
CA GLU A 73 41.79 24.89 -9.45
C GLU A 73 43.03 24.82 -10.34
N LYS A 74 43.07 23.87 -11.29
CA LYS A 74 44.18 23.76 -12.26
C LYS A 74 44.21 24.95 -13.22
N LEU A 75 43.04 25.35 -13.74
CA LEU A 75 42.91 26.41 -14.74
C LEU A 75 43.41 27.76 -14.21
N LYS A 76 43.21 28.01 -12.90
CA LYS A 76 43.70 29.21 -12.21
C LYS A 76 45.20 29.47 -12.43
N PHE A 77 46.00 28.41 -12.49
CA PHE A 77 47.45 28.50 -12.68
C PHE A 77 47.87 28.39 -14.15
N MET A 78 47.11 27.67 -14.98
CA MET A 78 47.49 27.39 -16.36
C MET A 78 47.01 28.43 -17.38
N ASN A 79 45.81 29.00 -17.19
CA ASN A 79 45.20 29.97 -18.09
C ASN A 79 44.28 30.95 -17.33
N PRO A 80 44.85 31.96 -16.67
CA PRO A 80 44.12 32.91 -15.82
C PRO A 80 43.04 33.70 -16.58
N GLU A 81 43.22 33.93 -17.87
CA GLU A 81 42.27 34.68 -18.70
C GLU A 81 40.93 33.94 -18.87
N LYS A 82 40.95 32.60 -18.91
CA LYS A 82 39.75 31.76 -19.01
C LYS A 82 39.14 31.39 -17.65
N TYR A 83 39.84 31.69 -16.56
CA TYR A 83 39.42 31.35 -15.21
C TYR A 83 38.11 32.05 -14.82
N ALA A 84 37.96 33.33 -15.14
CA ALA A 84 36.79 34.11 -14.74
C ALA A 84 35.47 33.58 -15.35
N GLU A 85 35.50 33.16 -16.60
CA GLU A 85 34.36 32.53 -17.30
C GLU A 85 34.02 31.17 -16.67
N ALA A 86 35.03 30.30 -16.51
CA ALA A 86 34.86 28.99 -15.89
C ALA A 86 34.38 29.07 -14.43
N GLU A 87 34.81 30.09 -13.68
CA GLU A 87 34.37 30.34 -12.30
C GLU A 87 32.89 30.74 -12.25
N SER A 88 32.44 31.55 -13.22
CA SER A 88 31.02 31.93 -13.34
C SER A 88 30.13 30.71 -13.62
N GLU A 89 30.51 29.86 -14.56
CA GLU A 89 29.78 28.62 -14.84
C GLU A 89 29.78 27.66 -13.64
N PHE A 90 30.91 27.55 -12.95
CA PHE A 90 31.01 26.72 -11.75
C PHE A 90 30.08 27.21 -10.64
N ARG A 91 29.93 28.53 -10.47
CA ARG A 91 28.95 29.10 -9.52
C ARG A 91 27.52 28.66 -9.84
N GLY A 92 27.12 28.64 -11.11
CA GLY A 92 25.82 28.13 -11.55
C GLY A 92 25.64 26.65 -11.20
N LEU A 93 26.58 25.81 -11.63
CA LEU A 93 26.56 24.37 -11.34
C LEU A 93 26.53 24.06 -9.84
N LYS A 94 27.26 24.83 -9.03
CA LYS A 94 27.26 24.70 -7.57
C LYS A 94 25.87 25.01 -6.99
N ALA A 95 25.22 26.07 -7.44
CA ALA A 95 23.87 26.41 -7.01
C ALA A 95 22.86 25.30 -7.37
N ASP A 96 22.93 24.77 -8.60
CA ASP A 96 22.06 23.68 -9.06
C ASP A 96 22.28 22.39 -8.24
N SER A 97 23.54 22.06 -7.93
CA SER A 97 23.90 20.90 -7.09
C SER A 97 23.38 21.06 -5.66
N GLU A 98 23.50 22.25 -5.07
CA GLU A 98 22.95 22.54 -3.73
C GLU A 98 21.43 22.47 -3.71
N GLU A 99 20.74 22.96 -4.75
CA GLU A 99 19.29 22.83 -4.88
C GLU A 99 18.85 21.38 -5.01
N ALA A 100 19.52 20.59 -5.86
CA ALA A 100 19.25 19.17 -6.02
C ALA A 100 19.45 18.39 -4.71
N THR A 101 20.48 18.75 -3.94
CA THR A 101 20.73 18.20 -2.59
C THR A 101 19.55 18.47 -1.66
N LYS A 102 19.14 19.74 -1.53
CA LYS A 102 18.01 20.14 -0.68
C LYS A 102 16.72 19.42 -1.07
N LYS A 103 16.46 19.29 -2.38
CA LYS A 103 15.28 18.58 -2.89
C LYS A 103 15.31 17.10 -2.54
N PHE A 104 16.45 16.44 -2.71
CA PHE A 104 16.62 15.04 -2.35
C PHE A 104 16.40 14.82 -0.84
N GLU A 105 17.05 15.62 0.01
CA GLU A 105 16.91 15.54 1.47
C GLU A 105 15.47 15.78 1.93
N HIS A 106 14.79 16.76 1.32
CA HIS A 106 13.39 17.05 1.61
C HIS A 106 12.48 15.85 1.32
N ILE A 107 12.65 15.21 0.14
CA ILE A 107 11.89 14.01 -0.24
C ILE A 107 12.18 12.87 0.74
N VAL A 108 13.45 12.63 1.08
CA VAL A 108 13.84 11.56 2.03
C VAL A 108 13.17 11.77 3.39
N ARG A 109 13.20 12.99 3.93
CA ARG A 109 12.59 13.30 5.22
C ARG A 109 11.08 13.04 5.20
N LEU A 110 10.35 13.62 4.24
CA LEU A 110 8.90 13.44 4.13
C LEU A 110 8.52 11.97 3.92
N MET A 111 9.27 11.27 3.08
CA MET A 111 9.02 9.85 2.82
C MET A 111 9.21 9.00 4.09
N ASN A 112 10.20 9.31 4.94
CA ASN A 112 10.40 8.59 6.19
C ASN A 112 9.28 8.84 7.20
N GLU A 113 8.85 10.10 7.34
CA GLU A 113 7.72 10.48 8.22
C GLU A 113 6.43 9.77 7.79
N GLU A 114 6.12 9.81 6.49
CA GLU A 114 4.92 9.18 5.93
C GLU A 114 4.98 7.65 5.99
N LEU A 115 6.16 7.04 5.82
CA LEU A 115 6.33 5.60 5.96
C LEU A 115 6.09 5.13 7.41
N SER A 116 6.58 5.89 8.40
CA SER A 116 6.32 5.60 9.82
C SER A 116 4.82 5.68 10.12
N ARG A 117 4.17 6.78 9.70
CA ARG A 117 2.72 6.97 9.88
C ARG A 117 1.91 5.86 9.21
N PHE A 118 2.31 5.45 8.00
CA PHE A 118 1.66 4.35 7.28
C PHE A 118 1.78 3.03 8.02
N GLN A 119 2.98 2.67 8.51
CA GLN A 119 3.20 1.43 9.25
C GLN A 119 2.40 1.38 10.56
N GLU A 120 2.31 2.50 11.27
CA GLU A 120 1.57 2.56 12.54
C GLU A 120 0.04 2.49 12.32
N GLN A 121 -0.48 3.28 11.37
CA GLN A 121 -1.93 3.45 11.21
C GLN A 121 -2.54 2.38 10.29
N LYS A 122 -2.04 2.28 9.06
CA LYS A 122 -2.70 1.48 8.00
C LYS A 122 -2.52 -0.01 8.20
N THR A 123 -1.42 -0.46 8.82
CA THR A 123 -1.19 -1.89 9.11
C THR A 123 -2.09 -2.40 10.23
N ALA A 124 -2.37 -1.59 11.25
CA ALA A 124 -3.30 -1.95 12.31
C ALA A 124 -4.73 -2.05 11.77
N ASP A 125 -5.17 -1.04 11.01
CA ASP A 125 -6.52 -0.96 10.46
C ASP A 125 -6.82 -2.12 9.50
N ILE A 126 -5.88 -2.47 8.61
CA ILE A 126 -6.07 -3.62 7.71
C ILE A 126 -6.03 -4.96 8.46
N GLY A 127 -5.20 -5.07 9.50
CA GLY A 127 -5.14 -6.26 10.36
C GLY A 127 -6.48 -6.53 11.05
N LEU A 128 -7.14 -5.47 11.53
CA LEU A 128 -8.48 -5.56 12.09
C LEU A 128 -9.51 -6.02 11.03
N ALA A 129 -9.51 -5.41 9.85
CA ALA A 129 -10.41 -5.79 8.76
C ALA A 129 -10.27 -7.28 8.37
N PHE A 130 -9.04 -7.79 8.25
CA PHE A 130 -8.79 -9.22 8.00
C PHE A 130 -9.27 -10.11 9.14
N HIS A 131 -9.06 -9.71 10.38
CA HIS A 131 -9.50 -10.47 11.55
C HIS A 131 -11.03 -10.57 11.61
N GLU A 132 -11.72 -9.44 11.43
CA GLU A 132 -13.18 -9.38 11.43
C GLU A 132 -13.77 -10.20 10.28
N PHE A 133 -13.18 -10.11 9.08
CA PHE A 133 -13.57 -10.93 7.94
C PHE A 133 -13.42 -12.43 8.24
N ALA A 134 -12.24 -12.86 8.72
CA ALA A 134 -12.01 -14.27 9.05
C ALA A 134 -12.99 -14.80 10.11
N LYS A 135 -13.28 -13.98 11.13
CA LYS A 135 -14.26 -14.30 12.17
C LYS A 135 -15.68 -14.41 11.61
N GLY A 136 -16.08 -13.52 10.70
CA GLY A 136 -17.35 -13.55 9.98
C GLY A 136 -17.51 -14.85 9.17
N GLN A 137 -16.50 -15.19 8.37
CA GLN A 137 -16.47 -16.43 7.58
C GLN A 137 -16.55 -17.69 8.45
N ALA A 138 -15.79 -17.74 9.56
CA ALA A 138 -15.85 -18.87 10.48
C ALA A 138 -17.24 -19.04 11.11
N LYS A 139 -17.89 -17.93 11.49
CA LYS A 139 -19.26 -17.94 12.03
C LYS A 139 -20.27 -18.39 10.98
N LEU A 140 -20.18 -17.89 9.76
CA LEU A 140 -21.05 -18.28 8.66
C LEU A 140 -20.91 -19.78 8.35
N ALA A 141 -19.67 -20.29 8.26
CA ALA A 141 -19.41 -21.70 8.02
C ALA A 141 -20.00 -22.58 9.13
N LYS A 142 -19.86 -22.16 10.39
CA LYS A 142 -20.49 -22.85 11.53
C LYS A 142 -22.01 -22.86 11.41
N ASP A 143 -22.63 -21.71 11.13
CA ASP A 143 -24.07 -21.58 11.00
C ASP A 143 -24.65 -22.46 9.88
N ILE A 144 -23.94 -22.55 8.75
CA ILE A 144 -24.27 -23.45 7.62
C ILE A 144 -24.18 -24.91 8.08
N ALA A 145 -23.08 -25.30 8.71
CA ALA A 145 -22.87 -26.67 9.18
C ALA A 145 -23.95 -27.08 10.20
N ASP A 146 -24.29 -26.20 11.14
CA ASP A 146 -25.31 -26.45 12.17
C ASP A 146 -26.71 -26.56 11.56
N ALA A 147 -27.03 -25.72 10.57
CA ALA A 147 -28.29 -25.80 9.84
C ALA A 147 -28.44 -27.17 9.13
N TRP A 148 -27.43 -27.61 8.38
CA TRP A 148 -27.49 -28.89 7.68
C TRP A 148 -27.46 -30.09 8.62
N ARG A 149 -26.62 -30.06 9.66
CA ARG A 149 -26.56 -31.13 10.68
C ARG A 149 -27.91 -31.33 11.38
N SER A 150 -28.73 -30.29 11.51
CA SER A 150 -30.06 -30.40 12.11
C SER A 150 -31.12 -31.07 11.22
N VAL A 151 -30.93 -31.06 9.90
CA VAL A 151 -31.93 -31.53 8.93
C VAL A 151 -31.54 -32.85 8.27
N LEU A 152 -30.24 -33.10 8.06
CA LEU A 152 -29.72 -34.33 7.44
C LEU A 152 -30.27 -35.63 8.08
N PRO A 153 -30.25 -35.81 9.41
CA PRO A 153 -30.77 -37.04 10.02
C PRO A 153 -32.27 -37.28 9.76
N LYS A 154 -33.04 -36.19 9.64
CA LYS A 154 -34.49 -36.25 9.38
C LYS A 154 -34.79 -36.66 7.94
N LEU A 155 -33.94 -36.23 7.00
CA LEU A 155 -34.00 -36.63 5.60
C LEU A 155 -33.61 -38.10 5.44
N GLU A 156 -32.53 -38.53 6.09
CA GLU A 156 -32.06 -39.92 6.07
C GLU A 156 -33.14 -40.88 6.60
N ALA A 157 -33.77 -40.56 7.72
CA ALA A 157 -34.87 -41.35 8.28
C ALA A 157 -36.09 -41.46 7.34
N CYS A 158 -36.33 -40.45 6.50
CA CYS A 158 -37.39 -40.48 5.49
C CYS A 158 -37.00 -41.28 4.23
N SER A 159 -35.71 -41.52 4.00
CA SER A 159 -35.18 -42.28 2.86
C SER A 159 -35.16 -43.79 3.13
N THR A 160 -35.04 -44.19 4.40
CA THR A 160 -35.05 -45.59 4.85
C THR A 160 -36.45 -46.12 5.18
N SER A 161 -37.50 -45.32 5.00
CA SER A 161 -38.91 -45.69 5.15
C SER A 161 -39.56 -45.93 3.79
#